data_AF-A0A7X8UPN7-F1
#
_entry.id   AF-A0A7X8UPN7-F1
#
_cell.length_a   1.000
_cell.length_b   1.000
_cell.length_c   1.000
_cell.angle_alpha   90.00
_cell.angle_beta   90.00
_cell.angle_gamma   90.00
#
_symmetry.space_group_name_H-M   'P 1'
#
loop_
_entity.id
_entity.type
_entity.pdbx_description
1 polymer ?
#
loop_
_entity_poly.entity_id
_entity_poly.type
_entity_poly.pdbx_seq_one_letter_code
_entity_poly.pdbx_strand_id
1 'polypeptide(L)'
;MENTLAPSRKRRVVKRLLTALAVLLALIIVVVGHDELVQEFPSFNSRLDEIDLGSGRTRTTRYLFFVPISVAIHQTAVSRVLADAGGAEGDEQWHTTHSHMHTVLVRVRVNYRHGGAPGSIDSLSKVWQTGGFTADARRKSARQLLHVMRESKAAGLGGLYVSELIGLIQDRNPPADMLTAADIPDDLAEQVLCK
;
A
#
# COMPACT_ATOMS: atom_id res chain seq x y z
N MET A 1 -4.44 35.43 59.19
CA MET A 1 -4.87 34.02 59.08
C MET A 1 -4.20 33.43 57.85
N GLU A 2 -2.98 32.90 58.02
CA GLU A 2 -2.27 32.18 56.96
C GLU A 2 -2.84 30.77 56.85
N ASN A 3 -3.39 30.44 55.68
CA ASN A 3 -3.95 29.13 55.38
C ASN A 3 -2.81 28.11 55.14
N THR A 4 -2.39 27.45 56.21
CA THR A 4 -1.50 26.28 56.18
C THR A 4 -2.23 25.06 55.62
N LEU A 5 -2.43 25.03 54.31
CA LEU A 5 -2.82 23.80 53.59
C LEU A 5 -1.70 22.76 53.74
N ALA A 6 -1.94 21.81 54.65
CA ALA A 6 -1.04 20.78 55.12
C ALA A 6 -0.24 20.08 53.99
N PRO A 7 1.08 19.87 54.17
CA PRO A 7 2.00 19.37 53.15
C PRO A 7 1.60 17.98 52.58
N SER A 8 0.79 17.22 53.30
CA SER A 8 0.28 15.91 52.89
C SER A 8 -0.73 15.96 51.74
N ARG A 9 -1.52 17.03 51.62
CA ARG A 9 -2.54 17.19 50.58
C ARG A 9 -1.89 17.58 49.24
N LYS A 10 -0.91 18.48 49.27
CA LYS A 10 -0.09 18.86 48.11
C LYS A 10 0.65 17.66 47.52
N ARG A 11 1.28 16.83 48.37
CA ARG A 11 2.00 15.61 47.94
C ARG A 11 1.09 14.57 47.28
N ARG A 12 -0.18 14.48 47.73
CA ARG A 12 -1.19 13.55 47.18
C ARG A 12 -1.71 14.02 45.82
N VAL A 13 -1.90 15.33 45.64
CA VAL A 13 -2.30 15.94 44.36
C VAL A 13 -1.19 15.80 43.32
N VAL A 14 0.07 16.07 43.68
CA VAL A 14 1.22 15.92 42.78
C VAL A 14 1.38 14.47 42.32
N LYS A 15 1.23 13.48 43.22
CA LYS A 15 1.25 12.07 42.82
C LYS A 15 0.15 11.72 41.81
N ARG A 16 -1.08 12.19 42.03
CA ARG A 16 -2.20 11.94 41.09
C ARG A 16 -1.96 12.57 39.72
N LEU A 17 -1.40 13.78 39.68
CA LEU A 17 -1.01 14.47 38.45
C LEU A 17 0.08 13.71 37.69
N LEU A 18 1.12 13.23 38.39
CA LEU A 18 2.18 12.43 37.78
C LEU A 18 1.67 11.08 37.27
N THR A 19 0.78 10.41 38.01
CA THR A 19 0.15 9.17 37.54
C THR A 19 -0.73 9.42 36.32
N ALA A 20 -1.54 10.48 36.32
CA ALA A 20 -2.36 10.84 35.16
C ALA A 20 -1.49 11.17 33.94
N LEU A 21 -0.39 11.91 34.12
CA LEU A 21 0.57 12.21 33.06
C LEU A 21 1.25 10.93 32.53
N ALA A 22 1.65 10.01 33.40
CA ALA A 22 2.25 8.74 33.00
C ALA A 22 1.27 7.84 32.24
N VAL A 23 -0.01 7.79 32.67
CA VAL A 23 -1.07 7.07 31.96
C VAL A 23 -1.34 7.69 30.59
N LEU A 24 -1.38 9.04 30.51
CA LEU A 24 -1.53 9.75 29.24
C LEU A 24 -0.36 9.45 28.30
N LEU A 25 0.88 9.48 28.81
CA LEU A 25 2.07 9.17 28.02
C LEU A 25 2.05 7.71 27.54
N ALA A 26 1.66 6.77 28.41
CA ALA A 26 1.52 5.36 28.05
C ALA A 26 0.43 5.14 26.99
N LEU A 27 -0.70 5.83 27.08
CA LEU A 27 -1.74 5.85 26.05
C LEU A 27 -1.21 6.40 24.73
N ILE A 28 -0.46 7.49 24.75
CA ILE A 28 0.18 8.04 23.54
C ILE A 28 1.17 7.02 22.97
N ILE A 29 1.99 6.37 23.78
CA ILE A 29 2.92 5.33 23.33
C ILE A 29 2.18 4.11 22.76
N VAL A 30 1.05 3.70 23.34
CA VAL A 30 0.24 2.59 22.81
C VAL A 30 -0.41 2.97 21.48
N VAL A 31 -0.92 4.20 21.36
CA VAL A 31 -1.52 4.70 20.12
C VAL A 31 -0.45 4.89 19.03
N VAL A 32 0.70 5.48 19.36
CA VAL A 32 1.83 5.69 18.43
C VAL A 32 2.56 4.38 18.12
N GLY A 33 2.61 3.45 19.07
CA GLY A 33 3.24 2.14 18.93
C GLY A 33 2.37 1.12 18.19
N HIS A 34 1.05 1.33 18.16
CA HIS A 34 0.20 0.68 17.16
C HIS A 34 0.36 1.41 15.83
N ASP A 35 1.33 0.93 15.06
CA ASP A 35 1.67 1.43 13.72
C ASP A 35 0.45 1.52 12.78
N GLU A 36 -0.58 0.70 13.03
CA GLU A 36 -1.83 0.71 12.27
C GLU A 36 -2.77 1.89 12.60
N LEU A 37 -2.71 2.47 13.80
CA LEU A 37 -3.67 3.50 14.24
C LEU A 37 -3.23 4.95 13.95
N VAL A 38 -1.93 5.22 13.92
CA VAL A 38 -1.41 6.59 13.69
C VAL A 38 -1.04 6.82 12.23
N GLN A 39 -0.76 5.77 11.45
CA GLN A 39 -0.30 5.96 10.09
C GLN A 39 -1.42 6.30 9.10
N GLU A 40 -2.70 6.07 9.37
CA GLU A 40 -3.77 6.30 8.37
C GLU A 40 -4.45 7.67 8.44
N PHE A 41 -4.10 8.52 9.41
CA PHE A 41 -4.75 9.83 9.52
C PHE A 41 -4.20 10.83 8.49
N PRO A 42 -5.04 11.34 7.58
CA PRO A 42 -4.61 12.35 6.61
C PRO A 42 -4.22 13.63 7.34
N SER A 43 -3.07 14.22 7.02
CA SER A 43 -2.70 15.53 7.59
C SER A 43 -3.58 16.66 7.03
N PHE A 44 -3.49 17.85 7.63
CA PHE A 44 -4.25 19.06 7.26
C PHE A 44 -4.33 19.37 5.77
N ASN A 45 -3.26 19.18 5.01
CA ASN A 45 -3.24 19.26 3.55
C ASN A 45 -2.44 18.05 3.05
N SER A 46 -3.11 17.04 2.55
CA SER A 46 -2.48 15.79 2.16
C SER A 46 -3.08 15.19 0.91
N ARG A 47 -2.32 14.28 0.32
CA ARG A 47 -2.75 13.39 -0.74
C ARG A 47 -2.46 11.96 -0.30
N LEU A 48 -3.48 11.13 -0.29
CA LEU A 48 -3.39 9.69 -0.04
C LEU A 48 -3.49 8.97 -1.38
N ASP A 49 -2.54 8.08 -1.67
CA ASP A 49 -2.56 7.22 -2.83
C ASP A 49 -2.78 5.77 -2.38
N GLU A 50 -3.79 5.14 -2.93
CA GLU A 50 -4.29 3.82 -2.56
C GLU A 50 -4.36 2.92 -3.80
N ILE A 51 -4.32 1.62 -3.55
CA ILE A 51 -4.49 0.58 -4.57
C ILE A 51 -5.60 -0.37 -4.15
N ASP A 52 -6.47 -0.73 -5.07
CA ASP A 52 -7.44 -1.80 -4.91
C ASP A 52 -6.76 -3.13 -5.28
N LEU A 53 -6.44 -3.97 -4.30
CA LEU A 53 -5.79 -5.26 -4.55
C LEU A 53 -6.75 -6.32 -5.13
N GLY A 54 -8.05 -6.03 -5.19
CA GLY A 54 -9.03 -6.86 -5.90
C GLY A 54 -8.99 -6.63 -7.41
N SER A 55 -8.89 -5.38 -7.84
CA SER A 55 -9.00 -5.00 -9.26
C SER A 55 -7.73 -4.44 -9.88
N GLY A 56 -6.75 -4.02 -9.08
CA GLY A 56 -5.56 -3.28 -9.52
C GLY A 56 -5.83 -1.81 -9.88
N ARG A 57 -7.01 -1.27 -9.58
CA ARG A 57 -7.31 0.16 -9.72
C ARG A 57 -6.51 0.96 -8.69
N THR A 58 -6.26 2.23 -8.96
CA THR A 58 -5.68 3.14 -7.98
C THR A 58 -6.66 4.25 -7.63
N ARG A 59 -6.58 4.73 -6.38
CA ARG A 59 -7.37 5.85 -5.89
C ARG A 59 -6.44 6.89 -5.30
N THR A 60 -6.64 8.13 -5.69
CA THR A 60 -5.96 9.28 -5.11
C THR A 60 -7.00 10.15 -4.42
N THR A 61 -6.84 10.32 -3.11
CA THR A 61 -7.72 11.17 -2.29
C THR A 61 -6.93 12.38 -1.80
N ARG A 62 -7.41 13.60 -2.10
CA ARG A 62 -6.86 14.82 -1.50
C ARG A 62 -7.68 15.24 -0.31
N TYR A 63 -6.99 15.58 0.78
CA TYR A 63 -7.58 16.06 2.00
C TYR A 63 -7.19 17.51 2.27
N LEU A 64 -8.15 18.29 2.74
CA LEU A 64 -7.93 19.60 3.34
C LEU A 64 -8.73 19.67 4.65
N PHE A 65 -8.09 20.07 5.75
CA PHE A 65 -8.67 20.02 7.10
C PHE A 65 -9.28 18.64 7.43
N PHE A 66 -8.59 17.55 7.08
CA PHE A 66 -9.07 16.16 7.28
C PHE A 66 -10.33 15.78 6.47
N VAL A 67 -10.86 16.69 5.65
CA VAL A 67 -12.03 16.45 4.80
C VAL A 67 -11.55 16.06 3.39
N PRO A 68 -12.05 14.96 2.80
CA PRO A 68 -11.73 14.61 1.43
C PRO A 68 -12.36 15.65 0.48
N ILE A 69 -11.53 16.44 -0.19
CA ILE A 69 -11.96 17.49 -1.12
C ILE A 69 -12.04 17.00 -2.58
N SER A 70 -11.30 15.93 -2.89
CA SER A 70 -11.35 15.30 -4.21
C SER A 70 -10.94 13.85 -4.12
N VAL A 71 -11.67 12.97 -4.80
CA VAL A 71 -11.33 11.56 -4.97
C VAL A 71 -11.25 11.29 -6.47
N ALA A 72 -10.13 10.73 -6.92
CA ALA A 72 -9.95 10.32 -8.30
C ALA A 72 -9.59 8.83 -8.34
N ILE A 73 -10.37 8.05 -9.09
CA ILE A 73 -10.10 6.63 -9.32
C ILE A 73 -9.53 6.48 -10.73
N HIS A 74 -8.42 5.78 -10.85
CA HIS A 74 -7.71 5.59 -12.10
C HIS A 74 -7.61 4.11 -12.44
N GLN A 75 -7.87 3.80 -13.71
CA GLN A 75 -7.63 2.48 -14.27
C GLN A 75 -6.13 2.32 -14.56
N THR A 76 -5.55 1.21 -14.13
CA THR A 76 -4.17 0.84 -14.45
C THR A 76 -4.13 -0.07 -15.68
N ALA A 77 -2.93 -0.44 -16.13
CA ALA A 77 -2.81 -1.49 -17.14
C ALA A 77 -3.36 -2.83 -16.63
N VAL A 78 -3.09 -3.16 -15.36
CA VAL A 78 -3.58 -4.37 -14.69
C VAL A 78 -5.10 -4.38 -14.64
N SER A 79 -5.73 -3.31 -14.16
CA SER A 79 -7.18 -3.28 -14.01
C SER A 79 -7.92 -3.34 -15.35
N ARG A 80 -7.39 -2.71 -16.41
CA ARG A 80 -7.97 -2.79 -17.76
C ARG A 80 -7.97 -4.22 -18.29
N VAL A 81 -6.83 -4.90 -18.20
CA VAL A 81 -6.69 -6.29 -18.67
C VAL A 81 -7.63 -7.24 -17.92
N LEU A 82 -7.88 -6.99 -16.63
CA LEU A 82 -8.80 -7.80 -15.83
C LEU A 82 -10.27 -7.46 -16.11
N ALA A 83 -10.60 -6.19 -16.32
CA ALA A 83 -11.95 -5.74 -16.66
C ALA A 83 -12.42 -6.32 -18.01
N ASP A 84 -11.54 -6.34 -19.02
CA ASP A 84 -11.84 -6.90 -20.34
C ASP A 84 -12.20 -8.40 -20.30
N ALA A 85 -11.80 -9.10 -19.23
CA ALA A 85 -12.10 -10.52 -19.01
C ALA A 85 -13.50 -10.78 -18.44
N GLY A 86 -14.33 -9.74 -18.26
CA GLY A 86 -15.55 -9.83 -17.44
C GLY A 86 -15.25 -10.00 -15.95
N GLY A 87 -14.02 -9.68 -15.52
CA GLY A 87 -13.63 -9.62 -14.13
C GLY A 87 -14.39 -8.49 -13.45
N ALA A 88 -15.54 -8.82 -12.89
CA ALA A 88 -16.33 -7.92 -12.08
C ALA A 88 -15.50 -7.35 -10.94
N GLU A 89 -15.79 -6.10 -10.63
CA GLU A 89 -15.48 -5.40 -9.38
C GLU A 89 -15.70 -6.36 -8.20
N GLY A 90 -14.65 -7.09 -7.81
CA GLY A 90 -14.66 -7.84 -6.57
C GLY A 90 -14.81 -6.88 -5.40
N ASP A 91 -15.09 -7.41 -4.20
CA ASP A 91 -15.12 -6.63 -2.97
C ASP A 91 -13.91 -5.69 -2.93
N GLU A 92 -14.17 -4.39 -2.85
CA GLU A 92 -13.13 -3.38 -2.96
C GLU A 92 -12.11 -3.55 -1.82
N GLN A 93 -10.86 -3.80 -2.17
CA GLN A 93 -9.77 -3.99 -1.21
C GLN A 93 -8.81 -2.81 -1.32
N TRP A 94 -9.26 -1.64 -0.89
CA TRP A 94 -8.44 -0.43 -0.90
C TRP A 94 -7.37 -0.49 0.18
N HIS A 95 -6.11 -0.40 -0.23
CA HIS A 95 -4.97 -0.36 0.66
C HIS A 95 -4.11 0.88 0.38
N THR A 96 -3.69 1.57 1.43
CA THR A 96 -2.81 2.72 1.32
C THR A 96 -1.44 2.30 0.80
N THR A 97 -0.95 3.02 -0.21
CA THR A 97 0.40 2.85 -0.76
C THR A 97 1.31 3.97 -0.27
N HIS A 98 0.85 5.21 -0.38
CA HIS A 98 1.62 6.40 -0.05
C HIS A 98 0.73 7.46 0.57
N SER A 99 1.31 8.23 1.48
CA SER A 99 0.73 9.49 1.96
C SER A 99 1.73 10.61 1.71
N HIS A 100 1.24 11.66 1.07
CA HIS A 100 1.98 12.85 0.71
C HIS A 100 1.42 14.00 1.54
N MET A 101 2.17 14.42 2.56
CA MET A 101 1.80 15.52 3.43
C MET A 101 2.47 16.80 2.95
N HIS A 102 1.66 17.84 2.74
CA HIS A 102 2.11 19.14 2.29
C HIS A 102 1.92 20.16 3.41
N THR A 103 3.02 20.54 4.08
CA THR A 103 3.03 21.70 4.98
C THR A 103 3.66 22.90 4.27
N VAL A 104 3.56 24.09 4.87
CA VAL A 104 4.11 25.34 4.32
C VAL A 104 5.62 25.24 4.07
N LEU A 105 6.34 24.41 4.85
CA LEU A 105 7.79 24.35 4.85
C LEU A 105 8.36 22.97 4.47
N VAL A 106 7.57 21.91 4.60
CA VAL A 106 8.05 20.53 4.45
C VAL A 106 7.05 19.71 3.64
N ARG A 107 7.58 18.97 2.66
CA ARG A 107 6.88 17.85 2.01
C ARG A 107 7.37 16.55 2.63
N VAL A 108 6.45 15.80 3.24
CA VAL A 108 6.75 14.49 3.81
C VAL A 108 6.04 13.43 2.98
N ARG A 109 6.77 12.37 2.62
CA ARG A 109 6.21 11.18 1.99
C ARG A 109 6.34 10.02 2.96
N VAL A 110 5.21 9.39 3.27
CA VAL A 110 5.15 8.14 4.04
C VAL A 110 4.85 7.02 3.06
N ASN A 111 5.71 5.99 3.05
CA ASN A 111 5.50 4.79 2.25
C ASN A 111 4.92 3.71 3.18
N TYR A 112 3.81 3.11 2.75
CA TYR A 112 3.11 2.07 3.51
C TYR A 112 3.51 0.70 3.00
N ARG A 113 2.97 -0.35 3.62
CA ARG A 113 3.20 -1.75 3.26
C ARG A 113 3.04 -2.02 1.74
N HIS A 114 2.05 -1.41 1.10
CA HIS A 114 1.80 -1.56 -0.34
C HIS A 114 2.44 -0.46 -1.20
N GLY A 115 3.41 0.29 -0.67
CA GLY A 115 4.09 1.38 -1.37
C GLY A 115 4.83 0.95 -2.64
N GLY A 116 5.27 -0.30 -2.74
CA GLY A 116 5.89 -0.83 -3.96
C GLY A 116 4.89 -1.13 -5.09
N ALA A 117 3.60 -1.25 -4.78
CA ALA A 117 2.63 -1.79 -5.72
C ALA A 117 2.45 -0.96 -7.00
N PRO A 118 2.38 0.40 -6.95
CA PRO A 118 2.33 1.21 -8.17
C PRO A 118 3.53 0.99 -9.09
N GLY A 119 4.73 0.84 -8.51
CA GLY A 119 5.95 0.57 -9.27
C GLY A 119 5.93 -0.80 -9.94
N SER A 120 5.46 -1.83 -9.24
CA SER A 120 5.33 -3.18 -9.82
C SER A 120 4.29 -3.23 -10.95
N ILE A 121 3.16 -2.52 -10.82
CA ILE A 121 2.15 -2.42 -11.89
C ILE A 121 2.73 -1.73 -13.13
N ASP A 122 3.45 -0.62 -12.96
CA ASP A 122 4.08 0.10 -14.05
C ASP A 122 5.15 -0.76 -14.75
N SER A 123 5.98 -1.45 -13.98
CA SER A 123 6.98 -2.39 -14.50
C SER A 123 6.32 -3.53 -15.29
N LEU A 124 5.26 -4.15 -14.76
CA LEU A 124 4.53 -5.21 -15.48
C LEU A 124 3.92 -4.68 -16.80
N SER A 125 3.36 -3.48 -16.78
CA SER A 125 2.84 -2.83 -17.99
C SER A 125 3.91 -2.66 -19.05
N LYS A 126 5.13 -2.26 -18.66
CA LYS A 126 6.27 -2.12 -19.59
C LYS A 126 6.70 -3.49 -20.14
N VAL A 127 6.75 -4.51 -19.30
CA VAL A 127 7.05 -5.90 -19.72
C VAL A 127 6.03 -6.39 -20.74
N TRP A 128 4.75 -6.10 -20.57
CA TRP A 128 3.73 -6.48 -21.56
C TRP A 128 3.87 -5.77 -22.91
N GLN A 129 4.41 -4.54 -22.91
CA GLN A 129 4.64 -3.76 -24.12
C GLN A 129 5.86 -4.27 -24.89
N THR A 130 6.91 -4.72 -24.20
CA THR A 130 8.16 -5.16 -24.84
C THR A 130 8.22 -6.66 -25.09
N GLY A 131 7.57 -7.48 -24.25
CA GLY A 131 7.68 -8.93 -24.25
C GLY A 131 6.64 -9.69 -25.09
N GLY A 132 5.79 -8.99 -25.85
CA GLY A 132 4.88 -9.64 -26.80
C GLY A 132 3.84 -10.59 -26.18
N PHE A 133 3.11 -10.15 -25.15
CA PHE A 133 2.14 -11.00 -24.44
C PHE A 133 0.78 -11.08 -25.15
N THR A 134 0.21 -12.28 -25.22
CA THR A 134 -1.22 -12.50 -25.53
C THR A 134 -2.13 -11.93 -24.43
N ALA A 135 -3.41 -11.71 -24.74
CA ALA A 135 -4.39 -11.22 -23.77
C ALA A 135 -4.53 -12.15 -22.54
N ASP A 136 -4.51 -13.48 -22.73
CA ASP A 136 -4.57 -14.45 -21.63
C ASP A 136 -3.30 -14.40 -20.76
N ALA A 137 -2.12 -14.25 -21.35
CA ALA A 137 -0.87 -14.13 -20.61
C ALA A 137 -0.83 -12.86 -19.74
N ARG A 138 -1.31 -11.73 -20.28
CA ARG A 138 -1.47 -10.49 -19.50
C ARG A 138 -2.44 -10.69 -18.34
N ARG A 139 -3.57 -11.37 -18.56
CA ARG A 139 -4.55 -11.68 -17.50
C ARG A 139 -3.96 -12.57 -16.41
N LYS A 140 -3.25 -13.64 -16.79
CA LYS A 140 -2.60 -14.55 -15.84
C LYS A 140 -1.55 -13.83 -14.99
N SER A 141 -0.65 -13.08 -15.63
CA SER A 141 0.39 -12.33 -14.91
C SER A 141 -0.17 -11.20 -14.03
N ALA A 142 -1.25 -10.52 -14.47
CA ALA A 142 -1.97 -9.55 -13.66
C ALA A 142 -2.53 -10.17 -12.37
N ARG A 143 -3.20 -11.32 -12.48
CA ARG A 143 -3.78 -12.02 -11.31
C ARG A 143 -2.70 -12.49 -10.35
N GLN A 144 -1.63 -13.09 -10.87
CA GLN A 144 -0.49 -13.52 -10.06
C GLN A 144 0.18 -12.35 -9.34
N LEU A 145 0.38 -11.21 -10.02
CA LEU A 145 0.94 -10.01 -9.39
C LEU A 145 0.06 -9.50 -8.24
N LEU A 146 -1.26 -9.38 -8.44
CA LEU A 146 -2.18 -8.95 -7.38
C LEU A 146 -2.23 -9.94 -6.23
N HIS A 147 -2.16 -11.24 -6.51
CA HIS A 147 -2.04 -12.29 -5.49
C HIS A 147 -0.78 -12.11 -4.64
N VAL A 148 0.39 -11.94 -5.28
CA VAL A 148 1.64 -11.65 -4.57
C VAL A 148 1.52 -10.40 -3.70
N MET A 149 0.90 -9.32 -4.19
CA MET A 149 0.72 -8.10 -3.41
C MET A 149 -0.22 -8.25 -2.20
N ARG A 150 -1.24 -9.10 -2.32
CA ARG A 150 -2.21 -9.36 -1.25
C ARG A 150 -1.60 -10.20 -0.14
N GLU A 151 -0.92 -11.28 -0.51
CA GLU A 151 -0.34 -12.23 0.45
C GLU A 151 1.00 -11.74 1.02
N SER A 152 1.73 -10.89 0.27
CA SER A 152 3.02 -10.38 0.71
C SER A 152 2.91 -9.48 1.95
N LYS A 153 3.80 -9.72 2.91
CA LYS A 153 4.06 -8.81 4.04
C LYS A 153 5.09 -7.71 3.72
N ALA A 154 5.72 -7.77 2.55
CA ALA A 154 6.81 -6.89 2.14
C ALA A 154 6.49 -6.10 0.86
N ALA A 155 6.83 -4.80 0.85
CA ALA A 155 6.60 -3.91 -0.29
C ALA A 155 7.35 -4.33 -1.57
N GLY A 156 8.41 -5.16 -1.47
CA GLY A 156 9.29 -5.51 -2.58
C GLY A 156 8.88 -6.72 -3.42
N LEU A 157 8.05 -7.63 -2.91
CA LEU A 157 7.79 -8.92 -3.59
C LEU A 157 7.06 -8.78 -4.93
N GLY A 158 6.20 -7.76 -5.09
CA GLY A 158 5.60 -7.47 -6.40
C GLY A 158 6.65 -7.12 -7.46
N GLY A 159 7.74 -6.44 -7.07
CA GLY A 159 8.86 -6.16 -7.96
C GLY A 159 9.66 -7.41 -8.31
N LEU A 160 9.87 -8.29 -7.33
CA LEU A 160 10.53 -9.58 -7.53
C LEU A 160 9.75 -10.45 -8.52
N TYR A 161 8.42 -10.54 -8.38
CA TYR A 161 7.58 -11.25 -9.35
C TYR A 161 7.79 -10.77 -10.79
N VAL A 162 7.81 -9.45 -11.00
CA VAL A 162 8.05 -8.90 -12.35
C VAL A 162 9.47 -9.22 -12.84
N SER A 163 10.46 -9.24 -11.95
CA SER A 163 11.84 -9.63 -12.29
C SER A 163 11.94 -11.09 -12.73
N GLU A 164 11.28 -12.01 -12.02
CA GLU A 164 11.24 -13.43 -12.38
C GLU A 164 10.53 -13.63 -13.73
N LEU A 165 9.43 -12.91 -13.96
CA LEU A 165 8.73 -12.92 -15.25
C LEU A 165 9.63 -12.43 -16.40
N ILE A 166 10.47 -11.42 -16.17
CA ILE A 166 11.46 -10.96 -17.15
C ILE A 166 12.50 -12.06 -17.44
N GLY A 167 12.99 -12.76 -16.41
CA GLY A 167 13.91 -13.88 -16.57
C GLY A 167 13.36 -14.96 -17.49
N LEU A 168 12.10 -15.35 -17.30
CA LEU A 168 11.41 -16.33 -18.15
C LEU A 168 11.36 -15.91 -19.64
N ILE A 169 11.23 -14.61 -19.92
CA ILE A 169 11.22 -14.08 -21.29
C ILE A 169 12.63 -14.17 -21.89
N GLN A 170 13.66 -13.84 -21.12
CA GLN A 170 15.05 -13.82 -21.59
C GLN A 170 15.58 -15.23 -21.88
N ASP A 171 15.21 -16.21 -21.05
CA ASP A 171 15.66 -17.60 -21.20
C ASP A 171 15.08 -18.31 -22.44
N ARG A 172 14.01 -17.76 -23.04
CA ARG A 172 13.31 -18.33 -24.21
C ARG A 172 13.94 -18.05 -25.57
N ASN A 173 15.10 -17.40 -25.63
CA ASN A 173 15.71 -16.92 -26.88
C ASN A 173 15.79 -18.02 -27.98
N PRO A 174 15.22 -17.82 -29.21
CA PRO A 174 14.62 -16.60 -29.74
C PRO A 174 13.09 -16.48 -29.51
N PRO A 175 12.57 -15.26 -29.29
CA PRO A 175 11.13 -15.02 -29.20
C PRO A 175 10.55 -14.85 -30.62
N ALA A 176 10.13 -15.93 -31.26
CA ALA A 176 9.42 -15.85 -32.55
C ALA A 176 7.90 -15.69 -32.36
N ASP A 177 7.36 -16.16 -31.23
CA ASP A 177 5.92 -16.21 -30.97
C ASP A 177 5.52 -15.37 -29.75
N MET A 178 4.28 -14.88 -29.74
CA MET A 178 3.70 -14.18 -28.60
C MET A 178 3.69 -15.08 -27.35
N LEU A 179 4.04 -14.50 -26.20
CA LEU A 179 3.99 -15.20 -24.91
C LEU A 179 2.52 -15.49 -24.53
N THR A 180 2.21 -16.77 -24.35
CA THR A 180 0.90 -17.30 -24.01
C THR A 180 0.77 -17.56 -22.51
N ALA A 181 -0.47 -17.75 -22.02
CA ALA A 181 -0.67 -18.06 -20.60
C ALA A 181 -0.05 -19.39 -20.16
N ALA A 182 0.13 -20.34 -21.07
CA ALA A 182 0.79 -21.63 -20.78
C ALA A 182 2.29 -21.46 -20.49
N ASP A 183 2.88 -20.37 -20.96
CA ASP A 183 4.30 -20.08 -20.84
C ASP A 183 4.68 -19.50 -19.48
N ILE A 184 3.69 -19.03 -18.72
CA ILE A 184 3.86 -18.50 -17.36
C ILE A 184 3.60 -19.67 -16.40
N PRO A 185 4.52 -20.05 -15.50
CA PRO A 185 4.26 -21.08 -14.50
C PRO A 185 3.05 -20.71 -13.63
N ASP A 186 2.16 -21.68 -13.35
CA ASP A 186 0.96 -21.44 -12.52
C ASP A 186 1.34 -21.07 -11.07
N ASP A 187 2.45 -21.63 -10.59
CA ASP A 187 2.98 -21.47 -9.25
C ASP A 187 4.02 -20.34 -9.10
N LEU A 188 4.27 -19.56 -10.17
CA LEU A 188 5.27 -18.48 -10.14
C LEU A 188 5.04 -17.49 -8.98
N ALA A 189 3.78 -17.17 -8.69
CA ALA A 189 3.42 -16.31 -7.57
C ALA A 189 3.81 -16.93 -6.21
N GLU A 190 3.56 -18.22 -6.03
CA GLU A 190 3.89 -18.96 -4.79
C GLU A 190 5.39 -19.10 -4.62
N GLN A 191 6.12 -19.33 -5.72
CA GLN A 191 7.59 -19.36 -5.70
C GLN A 191 8.17 -18.03 -5.22
N VAL A 192 7.56 -16.90 -5.60
CA VAL A 192 7.98 -15.56 -5.15
C VAL A 192 7.61 -15.32 -3.69
N LEU A 193 6.44 -15.78 -3.25
CA LEU A 193 5.99 -15.63 -1.86
C LEU A 193 6.83 -16.45 -0.87
N CYS A 194 7.46 -17.54 -1.33
CA CYS A 194 8.33 -18.38 -0.51
C CYS A 194 9.80 -17.89 -0.42
N LYS A 195 10.18 -16.82 -1.13
CA LYS A 195 11.52 -16.23 -1.12
C LYS A 195 11.66 -15.17 -0.03
#